data_AF-A0A9E6Y170-F1
#
_entry.id   AF-A0A9E6Y170-F1
#
_cell.length_a   1.000
_cell.length_b   1.000
_cell.length_c   1.000
_cell.angle_alpha   90.00
_cell.angle_beta   90.00
_cell.angle_gamma   90.00
#
_symmetry.space_group_name_H-M   'P 1'
#
loop_
_entity.id
_entity.type
_entity.pdbx_description
1 polymer ?
#
loop_
_entity_poly.entity_id
_entity_poly.type
_entity_poly.pdbx_seq_one_letter_code
_entity_poly.pdbx_strand_id
1 'polypeptide(L)'
;MAGRHEELNDDARRALELLQQHPEVSIGLLRDAGVSMPAQALYSLQLAGWPLRRRGGAWRLVGPDEPAPPIAEPPPRVRRVARDH
;
A
#
# COMPACT_ATOMS: atom_id res chain seq x y z
N MET A 1 27.48 0.37 10.93
CA MET A 1 26.61 -0.30 9.94
C MET A 1 25.55 0.70 9.49
N ALA A 2 25.80 1.45 8.41
CA ALA A 2 24.86 2.41 7.83
C ALA A 2 24.69 2.01 6.37
N GLY A 3 23.54 1.46 5.96
CA GLY A 3 23.45 0.91 4.61
C GLY A 3 22.14 0.21 4.24
N ARG A 4 20.98 0.76 4.63
CA ARG A 4 19.67 0.39 4.04
C ARG A 4 18.67 1.55 3.92
N HIS A 5 19.15 2.79 4.00
CA HIS A 5 18.36 3.96 3.59
C HIS A 5 18.95 4.42 2.27
N GLU A 6 18.78 3.63 1.20
CA GLU A 6 18.87 4.21 -0.13
C GLU A 6 17.94 5.42 -0.15
N GLU A 7 18.50 6.54 -0.55
CA GLU A 7 17.94 7.88 -0.42
C GLU A 7 16.50 7.90 -0.94
N LEU A 8 15.51 7.90 -0.03
CA LEU A 8 14.16 8.26 -0.41
C LEU A 8 14.24 9.64 -1.06
N ASN A 9 13.79 9.75 -2.31
CA ASN A 9 13.71 11.04 -2.98
C ASN A 9 12.76 11.98 -2.23
N ASP A 10 12.88 13.28 -2.44
CA ASP A 10 12.10 14.27 -1.67
C ASP A 10 10.58 14.06 -1.82
N ASP A 11 10.13 13.64 -3.00
CA ASP A 11 8.74 13.24 -3.27
C ASP A 11 8.27 12.10 -2.34
N ALA A 12 9.09 11.06 -2.15
CA ALA A 12 8.78 9.93 -1.28
C ALA A 12 8.83 10.32 0.20
N ARG A 13 9.78 11.18 0.60
CA ARG A 13 9.82 11.73 1.98
C ARG A 13 8.56 12.53 2.27
N ARG A 14 8.15 13.39 1.34
CA ARG A 14 6.95 14.22 1.48
C ARG A 14 5.69 13.37 1.52
N ALA A 15 5.58 12.36 0.65
CA ALA A 15 4.48 11.41 0.69
C ALA A 15 4.41 10.66 2.04
N LEU A 16 5.55 10.28 2.60
CA LEU A 16 5.63 9.62 3.91
C LEU A 16 5.17 10.54 5.05
N GLU A 17 5.60 11.80 5.07
CA GLU A 17 5.15 12.78 6.07
C GLU A 17 3.63 12.92 6.06
N LEU A 18 3.03 13.03 4.86
CA LEU A 18 1.58 13.13 4.71
C LEU A 18 0.85 11.87 5.21
N LEU A 19 1.41 10.69 4.92
CA LEU A 19 0.86 9.42 5.39
C LEU A 19 0.98 9.23 6.91
N GLN A 20 1.92 9.91 7.57
CA GLN A 20 2.05 9.93 9.04
C GLN A 20 1.08 10.93 9.69
N GLN A 21 0.78 12.03 9.00
CA GLN A 21 -0.12 13.08 9.48
C GLN A 21 -1.60 12.76 9.22
N HIS A 22 -1.90 12.00 8.17
CA HIS A 22 -3.25 11.67 7.75
C HIS A 22 -3.48 10.15 7.79
N PRO A 23 -4.68 9.71 8.21
CA PRO A 23 -5.01 8.29 8.23
C PRO A 23 -5.08 7.67 6.82
N GLU A 24 -5.45 8.45 5.82
CA GLU A 24 -5.54 8.06 4.42
C GLU A 24 -5.18 9.25 3.52
N VAL A 25 -4.39 8.99 2.47
CA VAL A 25 -3.85 9.99 1.55
C VAL A 25 -4.20 9.61 0.11
N SER A 26 -4.85 10.51 -0.62
CA SER A 26 -5.18 10.31 -2.03
C SER A 26 -4.07 10.82 -2.95
N ILE A 27 -4.07 10.36 -4.21
CA ILE A 27 -3.15 10.90 -5.23
C ILE A 27 -3.36 12.41 -5.43
N GLY A 28 -4.60 12.90 -5.31
CA GLY A 28 -4.90 14.33 -5.38
C GLY A 28 -4.22 15.11 -4.26
N LEU A 29 -4.38 14.65 -3.02
CA LEU A 29 -3.76 15.28 -1.84
C LEU A 29 -2.24 15.30 -1.93
N LEU A 30 -1.62 14.24 -2.46
CA LEU A 30 -0.17 14.21 -2.71
C LEU A 30 0.26 15.29 -3.72
N ARG A 31 -0.49 15.46 -4.80
CA ARG A 31 -0.20 16.51 -5.80
C ARG A 31 -0.37 17.91 -5.22
N ASP A 32 -1.44 18.13 -4.48
CA ASP A 32 -1.71 19.43 -3.82
C ASP A 32 -0.61 19.79 -2.81
N ALA A 33 0.00 18.78 -2.18
CA ALA A 33 1.13 18.94 -1.28
C ALA A 33 2.50 19.06 -1.99
N GLY A 34 2.52 19.13 -3.32
CA GLY A 34 3.71 19.35 -4.13
C GLY A 34 4.46 18.09 -4.56
N VAL A 35 3.91 16.89 -4.35
CA VAL A 35 4.54 15.65 -4.84
C VAL A 35 4.34 15.55 -6.35
N SER A 36 5.46 15.61 -7.08
CA SER A 36 5.44 15.67 -8.54
C SER A 36 5.01 14.34 -9.16
N MET A 37 5.49 13.22 -8.62
CA MET A 37 5.13 11.88 -9.07
C MET A 37 4.57 11.02 -7.92
N PRO A 38 3.30 11.21 -7.53
CA PRO A 38 2.70 10.52 -6.39
C PRO A 38 2.77 9.00 -6.46
N ALA A 39 2.51 8.42 -7.63
CA ALA A 39 2.56 6.97 -7.82
C ALA A 39 3.98 6.42 -7.64
N GLN A 40 4.99 7.12 -8.18
CA GLN A 40 6.39 6.75 -8.03
C GLN A 40 6.84 6.91 -6.57
N ALA A 41 6.44 7.99 -5.91
CA ALA A 41 6.75 8.24 -4.50
C ALA A 41 6.24 7.11 -3.59
N LEU A 42 4.99 6.72 -3.76
CA LEU A 42 4.38 5.60 -3.03
C LEU A 42 5.07 4.26 -3.33
N TYR A 43 5.43 4.03 -4.59
CA TYR A 43 6.18 2.83 -4.98
C TYR A 43 7.57 2.78 -4.33
N SER A 44 8.29 3.90 -4.32
CA SER A 44 9.59 4.01 -3.62
C SER A 44 9.47 3.70 -2.12
N LEU A 45 8.38 4.14 -1.48
CA LEU A 45 8.13 3.80 -0.08
C LEU A 45 7.89 2.29 0.12
N GLN A 46 7.17 1.63 -0.79
CA GLN A 46 6.99 0.17 -0.74
C GLN A 46 8.32 -0.57 -0.90
N LEU A 47 9.18 -0.12 -1.84
CA LEU A 47 10.53 -0.69 -2.03
C LEU A 47 11.42 -0.48 -0.80
N ALA A 48 11.28 0.65 -0.12
CA ALA A 48 11.97 0.94 1.14
C ALA A 48 11.38 0.18 2.35
N GLY A 49 10.37 -0.68 2.14
CA GLY A 49 9.79 -1.54 3.16
C GLY A 49 8.71 -0.88 4.02
N TRP A 50 8.19 0.29 3.64
CA TRP A 50 7.08 0.90 4.37
C TRP A 50 5.77 0.14 4.13
N PRO A 51 5.03 -0.20 5.19
CA PRO A 51 3.80 -0.99 5.10
C PRO A 51 2.64 -0.13 4.58
N LEU A 52 2.50 -0.04 3.26
CA LEU A 52 1.45 0.75 2.60
C LEU A 52 0.31 -0.15 2.11
N ARG A 53 -0.94 0.28 2.35
CA ARG A 53 -2.12 -0.32 1.71
C ARG A 53 -2.94 0.71 0.96
N ARG A 54 -3.55 0.25 -0.12
CA ARG A 54 -4.53 1.01 -0.91
C ARG A 54 -5.94 0.55 -0.57
N ARG A 55 -6.82 1.49 -0.22
CA ARG A 55 -8.24 1.26 0.03
C ARG A 55 -9.05 2.35 -0.67
N GLY A 56 -10.00 1.97 -1.54
CA GLY A 56 -10.91 2.92 -2.19
C GLY A 56 -10.23 4.03 -3.02
N GLY A 57 -8.97 3.86 -3.44
CA GLY A 57 -8.21 4.88 -4.15
C GLY A 57 -7.32 5.78 -3.27
N ALA A 58 -7.41 5.64 -1.95
CA ALA A 58 -6.50 6.26 -1.00
C ALA A 58 -5.43 5.27 -0.51
N TRP A 59 -4.32 5.80 -0.02
CA TRP A 59 -3.19 5.08 0.53
C TRP A 59 -3.04 5.37 2.01
N ARG A 60 -2.69 4.36 2.80
CA ARG A 60 -2.46 4.49 4.25
C ARG A 60 -1.25 3.70 4.69
N LEU A 61 -0.58 4.19 5.73
CA LEU A 61 0.34 3.38 6.51
C LEU A 61 -0.46 2.37 7.32
N VAL A 62 -0.06 1.12 7.24
CA VAL A 62 -0.60 0.02 8.02
C VAL A 62 0.37 -0.23 9.15
N GLY A 63 -0.10 -0.14 10.38
CA GLY A 63 0.74 -0.49 11.53
C GLY A 63 1.21 -1.93 11.42
N PRO A 64 2.38 -2.28 11.99
CA PRO A 64 2.87 -3.67 12.01
C PRO A 64 1.90 -4.64 12.73
N ASP A 65 0.92 -4.11 13.47
CA ASP A 65 -0.08 -4.83 14.26
C ASP A 65 -1.46 -4.94 13.58
N GLU A 66 -1.65 -4.40 12.36
CA GLU A 66 -2.94 -4.55 11.68
C GLU A 66 -3.13 -6.03 11.31
N PRO A 67 -4.22 -6.68 11.76
CA PRO A 67 -4.42 -8.10 11.50
C PRO A 67 -4.45 -8.33 9.99
N ALA A 68 -3.67 -9.31 9.53
CA ALA A 68 -3.73 -9.76 8.15
C ALA A 68 -5.20 -9.95 7.76
N PRO A 69 -5.63 -9.50 6.58
CA PRO A 69 -7.02 -9.67 6.16
C PRO A 69 -7.37 -11.15 6.32
N PRO A 70 -8.57 -11.47 6.85
CA PRO A 70 -8.96 -12.86 6.99
C PRO A 70 -8.78 -13.52 5.64
N ILE A 71 -8.04 -14.63 5.62
CA ILE A 71 -7.87 -15.44 4.42
C ILE A 71 -9.29 -15.80 4.02
N ALA A 72 -9.80 -15.20 2.95
CA ALA A 72 -11.12 -15.53 2.46
C ALA A 72 -11.09 -17.02 2.17
N GLU A 73 -11.91 -17.80 2.90
CA GLU A 73 -12.02 -19.23 2.67
C GLU A 73 -12.21 -19.46 1.17
N PRO A 74 -11.38 -20.32 0.55
CA PRO A 74 -11.54 -20.57 -0.88
C PRO A 74 -12.99 -21.03 -1.10
N PRO A 75 -13.67 -20.47 -2.13
CA PRO A 75 -15.06 -20.83 -2.39
C PRO A 75 -15.17 -22.36 -2.49
N PRO A 76 -16.25 -22.96 -1.95
CA PRO A 76 -16.37 -24.40 -1.88
C PRO A 76 -16.15 -24.99 -3.28
N ARG A 77 -15.20 -25.92 -3.41
CA ARG A 77 -14.92 -26.62 -4.67
C ARG A 77 -16.22 -27.29 -5.12
N VAL A 78 -16.85 -26.74 -6.15
CA VAL A 78 -18.02 -27.35 -6.79
C VAL A 78 -17.59 -28.73 -7.29
N ARG A 79 -18.05 -29.80 -6.62
CA ARG A 79 -17.88 -31.16 -7.11
C ARG A 79 -18.70 -31.28 -8.40
N ARG A 80 -18.02 -31.32 -9.55
CA ARG A 80 -18.64 -31.77 -10.79
C ARG A 80 -19.03 -33.24 -10.60
N VAL A 81 -20.31 -33.49 -10.39
CA VAL A 81 -20.88 -34.84 -10.48
C VAL A 81 -20.81 -35.21 -11.96
N ALA A 82 -20.05 -36.25 -12.29
CA ALA A 82 -20.09 -36.84 -13.61
C ALA A 82 -21.52 -37.35 -13.84
N ARG A 83 -22.17 -36.86 -14.90
CA ARG A 83 -23.42 -37.45 -15.36
C ARG A 83 -23.04 -38.73 -16.10
N ASP A 84 -23.34 -39.85 -15.46
CA ASP A 84 -23.26 -41.19 -16.03
C ASP A 84 -24.06 -41.24 -17.34
N HIS A 85 -23.47 -41.78 -18.41
CA HIS A 85 -24.15 -42.06 -19.67
C HIS A 85 -23.54 -43.28 -20.36
#